data_AF-A0A961Q3E7-F1
#
_entry.id   AF-A0A961Q3E7-F1
#
_cell.length_a   1.000
_cell.length_b   1.000
_cell.length_c   1.000
_cell.angle_alpha   90.00
_cell.angle_beta   90.00
_cell.angle_gamma   90.00
#
_symmetry.space_group_name_H-M   'P 1'
#
loop_
_entity.id
_entity.type
_entity.pdbx_description
1 polymer ?
#
loop_
_entity_poly.entity_id
_entity_poly.type
_entity_poly.pdbx_seq_one_letter_code
_entity_poly.pdbx_strand_id
1 'polypeptide(L)'
;MAFDVAAIRRDFPILGREVYGKPLVYLDNAASAQKPRPVLEAIIKSYAEEYANVHRGLHFLSNAATQAFEDARESVRRFINAPTKDQIVFTRNATEAINLVAQSFGGEVIGEGDEIVLSIL
;
A
#
# COMPACT_ATOMS: atom_id res chain seq x y z
N MET A 1 6.05 14.23 22.92
CA MET A 1 5.81 15.07 21.73
C MET A 1 4.31 15.26 21.60
N ALA A 2 3.83 16.48 21.32
CA ALA A 2 2.40 16.74 21.12
C ALA A 2 2.01 16.46 19.66
N PHE A 3 0.83 15.88 19.45
CA PHE A 3 0.26 15.61 18.14
C PHE A 3 -0.40 16.88 17.57
N ASP A 4 0.22 17.50 16.56
CA ASP A 4 -0.33 18.70 15.88
C ASP A 4 -1.18 18.29 14.66
N VAL A 5 -2.48 18.18 14.87
CA VAL A 5 -3.44 17.85 13.81
C VAL A 5 -3.52 18.93 12.73
N ALA A 6 -3.31 20.21 13.07
CA ALA A 6 -3.37 21.30 12.10
C ALA A 6 -2.18 21.23 11.14
N ALA A 7 -0.99 20.88 11.64
CA ALA A 7 0.15 20.56 10.80
C ALA A 7 -0.12 19.39 9.87
N ILE A 8 -0.58 18.26 10.41
CA ILE A 8 -0.88 17.07 9.60
C ILE A 8 -1.91 17.37 8.50
N ARG A 9 -2.98 18.12 8.81
CA ARG A 9 -3.99 18.48 7.79
C ARG A 9 -3.42 19.28 6.62
N ARG A 10 -2.38 20.09 6.82
CA ARG A 10 -1.72 20.83 5.73
C ARG A 10 -1.01 19.92 4.73
N ASP A 11 -0.64 18.71 5.17
CA ASP A 11 -0.05 17.71 4.28
C ASP A 11 -1.07 17.02 3.39
N PHE A 12 -2.38 17.18 3.59
CA PHE A 12 -3.43 16.60 2.74
C PHE A 12 -4.13 17.70 1.93
N PRO A 13 -3.67 18.01 0.69
CA PRO A 13 -4.15 19.17 -0.05
C PRO A 13 -5.67 19.18 -0.28
N ILE A 14 -6.26 17.99 -0.44
CA ILE A 14 -7.70 17.84 -0.69
C ILE A 14 -8.56 18.34 0.48
N LEU A 15 -8.05 18.34 1.72
CA LEU A 15 -8.80 18.79 2.90
C LEU A 15 -9.00 20.31 2.95
N GLY A 16 -8.31 21.07 2.09
CA GLY A 16 -8.54 22.51 1.89
C GLY A 16 -9.61 22.84 0.85
N ARG A 17 -10.26 21.83 0.25
CA ARG A 17 -11.29 22.03 -0.79
C ARG A 17 -12.64 22.40 -0.19
N GLU A 18 -13.42 23.12 -0.97
CA GLU A 18 -14.86 23.25 -0.75
C GLU A 18 -15.64 22.28 -1.63
N VAL A 19 -16.74 21.77 -1.10
CA VAL A 19 -17.70 20.92 -1.81
C VAL A 19 -19.10 21.48 -1.54
N TYR A 20 -19.85 21.79 -2.60
CA TYR A 20 -21.15 22.47 -2.51
C TYR A 20 -21.10 23.80 -1.73
N GLY A 21 -20.02 24.58 -1.92
CA GLY A 21 -19.81 25.88 -1.27
C GLY A 21 -19.56 25.80 0.24
N LYS A 22 -19.14 24.64 0.76
CA LYS A 22 -18.81 24.43 2.18
C LYS A 22 -17.46 23.72 2.33
N PRO A 23 -16.70 23.97 3.42
CA PRO A 23 -15.47 23.24 3.68
C PRO A 23 -15.68 21.72 3.71
N LEU A 24 -14.78 20.96 3.08
CA LEU A 24 -14.84 19.51 3.06
C LEU A 24 -14.68 18.91 4.46
N VAL A 25 -15.65 18.11 4.88
CA VAL A 25 -15.58 17.24 6.05
C VAL A 25 -15.68 15.79 5.57
N TYR A 26 -14.53 15.16 5.33
CA TYR A 26 -14.45 13.80 4.78
C TYR A 26 -14.45 12.75 5.91
N LEU A 27 -15.60 12.10 6.12
CA LEU A 27 -15.81 11.09 7.18
C LEU A 27 -15.98 9.66 6.63
N ASP A 28 -15.48 9.40 5.42
CA ASP A 28 -15.58 8.11 4.73
C ASP A 28 -14.21 7.41 4.60
N ASN A 29 -13.33 7.62 5.58
CA ASN A 29 -11.94 7.13 5.53
C ASN A 29 -11.83 5.60 5.59
N ALA A 30 -12.87 4.92 6.10
CA ALA A 30 -12.92 3.46 6.15
C ALA A 30 -13.07 2.83 4.76
N ALA A 31 -13.68 3.53 3.80
CA ALA A 31 -13.73 3.11 2.40
C ALA A 31 -12.40 3.37 1.68
N SER A 32 -11.85 4.59 1.80
CA SER A 32 -10.49 4.90 1.36
C SER A 32 -9.98 6.20 2.00
N ALA A 33 -8.73 6.23 2.44
CA ALA A 33 -8.13 7.42 3.03
C ALA A 33 -7.67 8.43 1.95
N GLN A 34 -7.65 9.71 2.31
CA GLN A 34 -6.98 10.74 1.51
C GLN A 34 -5.45 10.58 1.56
N LYS A 35 -4.73 11.16 0.59
CA LYS A 35 -3.30 10.93 0.41
C LYS A 35 -2.52 12.18 0.80
N PRO A 36 -1.50 12.07 1.67
CA PRO A 36 -0.67 13.22 2.00
C PRO A 36 0.28 13.53 0.84
N ARG A 37 0.78 14.77 0.79
CA ARG A 37 1.65 15.30 -0.25
C ARG A 37 2.89 14.43 -0.51
N PRO A 38 3.61 13.90 0.51
CA PRO A 38 4.78 13.04 0.26
C PRO A 38 4.44 11.77 -0.56
N VAL A 39 3.24 11.21 -0.39
CA VAL A 39 2.79 10.05 -1.19
C VAL A 39 2.53 10.46 -2.65
N LEU A 40 1.89 11.61 -2.85
CA LEU A 40 1.62 12.13 -4.19
C LEU A 40 2.93 12.46 -4.93
N GLU A 41 3.87 13.11 -4.25
CA GLU A 41 5.18 13.47 -4.79
C GLU A 41 6.01 12.24 -5.13
N ALA A 42 6.00 11.18 -4.31
CA ALA A 42 6.67 9.93 -4.60
C ALA A 42 6.12 9.25 -5.87
N ILE A 43 4.80 9.25 -6.05
CA ILE A 43 4.16 8.73 -7.26
C ILE A 43 4.57 9.55 -8.48
N ILE A 44 4.47 10.89 -8.40
CA ILE A 44 4.84 11.79 -9.49
C ILE A 44 6.30 11.59 -9.88
N LYS A 45 7.21 11.54 -8.90
CA LYS A 45 8.64 11.31 -9.14
C LYS A 45 8.89 9.98 -9.82
N SER A 46 8.25 8.90 -9.34
CA SER A 46 8.39 7.56 -9.93
C SER A 46 8.02 7.56 -11.42
N TYR A 47 6.94 8.24 -11.80
CA TYR A 47 6.52 8.33 -13.21
C TYR A 47 7.32 9.32 -14.05
N ALA A 48 7.72 10.45 -13.48
CA ALA A 48 8.37 11.53 -14.21
C ALA A 48 9.88 11.34 -14.39
N GLU A 49 10.55 10.70 -13.43
CA GLU A 49 12.02 10.67 -13.35
C GLU A 49 12.61 9.25 -13.38
N GLU A 50 11.89 8.25 -12.85
CA GLU A 50 12.45 6.92 -12.54
C GLU A 50 11.73 5.76 -13.25
N TYR A 51 10.83 6.06 -14.19
CA TYR A 51 9.93 5.06 -14.77
C TYR A 51 10.65 4.06 -15.68
N ALA A 52 10.60 2.78 -15.30
CA ALA A 52 10.95 1.64 -16.12
C ALA A 52 10.33 0.36 -15.56
N ASN A 53 10.34 -0.72 -16.35
CA ASN A 53 10.04 -2.04 -15.81
C ASN A 53 11.12 -2.46 -14.81
N VAL A 54 10.67 -2.94 -13.65
CA VAL A 54 11.52 -3.55 -12.62
C VAL A 54 12.08 -4.90 -13.11
N HIS A 55 13.23 -5.29 -12.58
CA HIS A 55 13.90 -6.59 -12.84
C HIS A 55 14.25 -6.87 -14.32
N ARG A 56 14.32 -5.83 -15.17
CA ARG A 56 14.75 -5.93 -16.59
C ARG A 56 16.14 -5.30 -16.81
N GLY A 57 16.99 -5.39 -15.79
CA GLY A 57 18.18 -4.57 -15.46
C GLY A 57 19.32 -4.47 -16.48
N LEU A 58 19.07 -3.90 -17.66
CA LEU A 58 20.10 -3.57 -18.65
C LEU A 58 20.46 -2.08 -18.68
N HIS A 59 19.69 -1.21 -18.03
CA HIS A 59 19.87 0.24 -18.09
C HIS A 59 19.55 0.93 -16.75
N PHE A 60 20.06 2.15 -16.59
CA PHE A 60 19.96 2.96 -15.38
C PHE A 60 18.55 3.01 -14.79
N LEU A 61 17.54 3.40 -15.60
CA LEU A 61 16.17 3.53 -15.12
C LEU A 61 15.57 2.21 -14.62
N SER A 62 15.92 1.06 -15.22
CA SER A 62 15.42 -0.25 -14.73
C SER A 62 15.99 -0.57 -13.36
N ASN A 63 17.27 -0.23 -13.12
CA ASN A 63 17.88 -0.42 -11.80
C ASN A 63 17.29 0.53 -10.76
N ALA A 64 17.09 1.81 -11.11
CA ALA A 64 16.46 2.79 -10.23
C ALA A 64 15.04 2.37 -9.81
N ALA A 65 14.20 1.98 -10.78
CA ALA A 65 12.85 1.48 -10.51
C ALA A 65 12.85 0.21 -9.62
N THR A 66 13.78 -0.72 -9.90
CA THR A 66 13.93 -1.95 -9.12
C THR A 66 14.31 -1.66 -7.68
N GLN A 67 15.25 -0.75 -7.46
CA GLN A 67 15.68 -0.36 -6.12
C GLN A 67 14.52 0.29 -5.34
N ALA A 68 13.80 1.24 -5.94
CA ALA A 68 12.67 1.90 -5.30
C ALA A 68 11.55 0.91 -4.91
N PHE A 69 11.29 -0.09 -5.77
CA PHE A 69 10.32 -1.15 -5.51
C PHE A 69 10.75 -2.06 -4.34
N GLU A 70 12.03 -2.44 -4.27
CA GLU A 70 12.56 -3.25 -3.18
C GLU A 70 12.69 -2.48 -1.86
N ASP A 71 12.96 -1.17 -1.91
CA ASP A 71 12.95 -0.29 -0.73
C ASP A 71 11.53 -0.13 -0.16
N ALA A 72 10.51 -0.11 -1.02
CA ALA A 72 9.12 -0.16 -0.59
C ALA A 72 8.81 -1.49 0.11
N ARG A 73 9.31 -2.62 -0.40
CA ARG A 73 9.16 -3.95 0.23
C ARG A 73 9.79 -3.98 1.62
N GLU A 74 11.01 -3.46 1.76
CA GLU A 74 11.70 -3.37 3.04
C GLU A 74 10.99 -2.43 4.02
N SER A 75 10.40 -1.34 3.53
CA SER A 75 9.60 -0.44 4.36
C SER A 75 8.36 -1.14 4.92
N VAL A 76 7.65 -1.94 4.11
CA VAL A 76 6.54 -2.78 4.60
C VAL A 76 7.03 -3.81 5.61
N ARG A 77 8.13 -4.52 5.31
CA ARG A 77 8.73 -5.50 6.23
C ARG A 77 8.99 -4.88 7.60
N ARG A 78 9.61 -3.71 7.66
CA ARG A 78 9.83 -2.97 8.91
C ARG A 78 8.52 -2.58 9.59
N PHE A 79 7.56 -2.06 8.83
CA PHE A 79 6.28 -1.57 9.36
C PHE A 79 5.51 -2.67 10.10
N ILE A 80 5.48 -3.89 9.57
CA ILE A 80 4.82 -5.04 10.21
C ILE A 80 5.78 -5.93 11.01
N ASN A 81 7.05 -5.54 11.15
CA ASN A 81 8.11 -6.27 11.84
C ASN A 81 8.28 -7.74 11.36
N ALA A 82 8.21 -7.98 10.05
CA ALA A 82 8.44 -9.31 9.48
C ALA A 82 9.94 -9.69 9.52
N PRO A 83 10.31 -10.96 9.76
CA PRO A 83 11.71 -11.41 9.81
C PRO A 83 12.55 -11.09 8.56
N THR A 84 11.98 -11.23 7.37
CA THR A 84 12.65 -10.98 6.09
C THR A 84 11.69 -10.33 5.09
N LYS A 85 12.23 -9.54 4.15
CA LYS A 85 11.44 -8.94 3.07
C LYS A 85 10.90 -10.00 2.09
N ASP A 86 11.51 -11.18 2.05
CA ASP A 86 11.08 -12.29 1.18
C ASP A 86 9.72 -12.86 1.61
N GLN A 87 9.26 -12.56 2.83
CA GLN A 87 7.92 -12.88 3.33
C GLN A 87 6.87 -11.82 2.97
N ILE A 88 7.25 -10.77 2.23
CA ILE A 88 6.34 -9.72 1.79
C ILE A 88 6.01 -9.93 0.32
N VAL A 89 4.75 -10.27 0.02
CA VAL A 89 4.24 -10.39 -1.34
C VAL A 89 3.34 -9.20 -1.63
N PHE A 90 3.72 -8.37 -2.62
CA PHE A 90 2.86 -7.30 -3.11
C PHE A 90 1.73 -7.90 -3.96
N THR A 91 0.50 -7.56 -3.60
CA THR A 91 -0.73 -7.89 -4.34
C THR A 91 -1.50 -6.61 -4.61
N ARG A 92 -2.53 -6.66 -5.46
CA ARG A 92 -3.31 -5.47 -5.79
C ARG A 92 -4.07 -4.87 -4.60
N ASN A 93 -4.58 -5.72 -3.71
CA ASN A 93 -5.36 -5.34 -2.53
C ASN A 93 -5.46 -6.50 -1.53
N ALA A 94 -6.04 -6.24 -0.35
CA ALA A 94 -6.22 -7.26 0.70
C ALA A 94 -7.08 -8.45 0.26
N THR A 95 -8.13 -8.23 -0.55
CA THR A 95 -8.98 -9.29 -1.09
C THR A 95 -8.18 -10.28 -1.93
N GLU A 96 -7.28 -9.77 -2.77
CA GLU A 96 -6.41 -10.58 -3.61
C GLU A 96 -5.36 -11.34 -2.79
N ALA A 97 -4.82 -10.73 -1.73
CA ALA A 97 -3.91 -11.41 -0.81
C ALA A 97 -4.55 -12.64 -0.14
N ILE A 98 -5.80 -12.52 0.31
CA ILE A 98 -6.54 -13.65 0.91
C ILE A 98 -6.78 -14.75 -0.14
N ASN A 99 -7.19 -14.37 -1.35
CA ASN A 99 -7.44 -15.33 -2.42
C ASN A 99 -6.15 -16.04 -2.87
N LEU A 100 -5.01 -15.35 -2.89
CA LEU A 100 -3.72 -15.97 -3.19
C LEU A 100 -3.47 -17.14 -2.24
N VAL A 101 -3.61 -16.94 -0.93
CA VAL A 101 -3.43 -18.01 0.07
C VAL A 101 -4.45 -19.14 -0.11
N ALA A 102 -5.72 -18.81 -0.29
CA ALA A 102 -6.78 -19.80 -0.46
C ALA A 102 -6.54 -20.71 -1.68
N GLN A 103 -6.09 -20.12 -2.80
CA GLN A 103 -5.88 -20.84 -4.06
C GLN A 103 -4.52 -21.56 -4.13
N SER A 104 -3.46 -20.99 -3.55
CA SER A 104 -2.11 -21.58 -3.66
C SER A 104 -1.76 -22.55 -2.54
N PHE A 105 -2.34 -22.38 -1.35
CA PHE A 105 -2.04 -23.18 -0.17
C PHE A 105 -3.27 -23.93 0.33
N GLY A 106 -4.43 -23.27 0.38
CA GLY A 106 -5.67 -23.88 0.88
C GLY A 106 -6.03 -25.18 0.17
N GLY A 107 -5.94 -25.20 -1.17
CA GLY A 107 -6.21 -26.42 -1.96
C GLY A 107 -5.21 -27.56 -1.76
N GLU A 108 -4.03 -27.30 -1.20
CA GLU A 108 -3.02 -28.34 -0.92
C GLU A 108 -3.20 -28.98 0.47
N VAL A 109 -3.81 -28.26 1.43
CA VAL A 109 -3.81 -28.66 2.85
C VAL A 109 -5.20 -28.81 3.48
N ILE A 110 -6.27 -28.48 2.75
CA ILE A 110 -7.65 -28.59 3.23
C ILE A 110 -8.41 -29.56 2.34
N GLY A 111 -8.99 -30.60 2.93
CA GLY A 111 -9.69 -31.66 2.23
C GLY A 111 -11.08 -31.99 2.80
N GLU A 112 -11.59 -33.15 2.41
CA GLU A 112 -12.87 -33.65 2.89
C GLU A 112 -12.81 -33.93 4.40
N GLY A 113 -13.71 -33.31 5.16
CA GLY A 113 -13.81 -33.46 6.61
C GLY A 113 -13.05 -32.40 7.43
N ASP A 114 -12.22 -31.56 6.80
CA ASP A 114 -11.55 -30.44 7.47
C ASP A 114 -12.49 -29.24 7.65
N GLU A 115 -12.23 -28.42 8.66
CA GLU A 115 -13.03 -27.25 9.01
C GLU A 115 -12.21 -25.94 8.92
N ILE A 116 -12.80 -24.89 8.35
CA ILE A 116 -12.25 -23.53 8.36
C ILE A 116 -13.07 -22.69 9.34
N VAL A 117 -12.46 -22.27 10.44
CA VAL A 117 -13.11 -21.46 11.47
C VAL A 117 -12.95 -19.97 11.15
N LEU A 118 -14.06 -19.24 11.16
CA LEU A 118 -14.12 -17.79 10.94
C LEU A 118 -14.93 -17.12 12.05
N SER A 119 -14.73 -15.83 12.26
CA SER A 119 -15.63 -15.02 13.08
C SER A 119 -16.80 -14.49 12.26
N ILE A 120 -17.92 -14.20 12.92
CA ILE A 120 -19.03 -13.43 12.34
C ILE A 120 -18.74 -11.93 12.45
N LEU A 121 -19.14 -11.18 11.43
CA LEU A 121 -19.12 -9.71 11.40
C LEU A 121 -20.30 -9.12 12.16
#